data_AF-A0A1E3XC63-F1
#
_entry.id   AF-A0A1E3XC63-F1
#
_cell.length_a   1.000
_cell.length_b   1.000
_cell.length_c   1.000
_cell.angle_alpha   90.00
_cell.angle_beta   90.00
_cell.angle_gamma   90.00
#
_symmetry.space_group_name_H-M   'P 1'
#
loop_
_entity.id
_entity.type
_entity.pdbx_description
1 polymer ?
#
loop_
_entity_poly.entity_id
_entity_poly.type
_entity_poly.pdbx_seq_one_letter_code
_entity_poly.pdbx_strand_id
1 'polypeptide(L)' 'MAYARYAWVGNRIDDEDMARLYYHKQETKKPITMQVQEAVKLYLKEIEERKGDDNNA' A
#
# COMPACT_ATOMS: atom_id res chain seq x y z
N MET A 1 20.92 -4.84 -9.60
CA MET A 1 20.17 -3.61 -9.24
C MET A 1 19.87 -3.62 -7.76
N ALA A 2 20.38 -2.67 -6.98
CA ALA A 2 20.06 -2.53 -5.56
C ALA A 2 18.85 -1.59 -5.42
N TYR A 3 17.68 -2.14 -5.10
CA TYR A 3 16.52 -1.31 -4.79
C TYR A 3 16.83 -0.54 -3.51
N ALA A 4 16.70 0.80 -3.55
CA ALA A 4 16.77 1.62 -2.36
C ALA A 4 15.72 1.11 -1.37
N ARG A 5 16.17 0.64 -0.21
CA ARG A 5 15.30 0.26 0.91
C ARG A 5 14.73 1.54 1.49
N TYR A 6 13.69 2.09 0.85
CA TYR A 6 12.87 3.12 1.46
C TYR A 6 12.26 2.51 2.73
N ALA A 7 12.90 2.79 3.88
CA ALA A 7 12.39 2.39 5.17
C ALA A 7 11.11 3.18 5.41
N TRP A 8 10.04 2.45 5.74
CA TRP A 8 8.77 3.03 6.13
C TRP A 8 8.93 3.71 7.50
N VAL A 9 9.43 4.93 7.50
CA VAL A 9 9.63 5.72 8.71
C VAL A 9 8.32 6.44 9.04
N GLY A 10 7.58 5.90 9.99
CA GLY A 10 6.60 6.62 10.81
C GLY A 10 5.37 7.17 10.09
N ASN A 11 4.52 6.32 9.52
CA ASN A 11 3.13 6.72 9.28
C ASN A 11 2.32 6.54 10.57
N ARG A 12 1.53 7.56 10.91
CA ARG A 12 0.42 7.42 11.84
C ARG A 12 -0.77 6.91 11.05
N ILE A 13 -1.32 5.80 11.49
CA ILE A 13 -2.58 5.25 11.02
C ILE A 13 -3.51 5.16 12.21
N ASP A 14 -4.81 5.29 11.97
CA ASP A 14 -5.78 5.19 13.05
C ASP A 14 -5.80 3.77 13.62
N ASP A 15 -6.13 3.67 14.91
CA ASP A 15 -6.14 2.39 15.64
C ASP A 15 -7.10 1.38 15.00
N GLU A 16 -8.22 1.87 14.44
CA GLU A 16 -9.20 1.04 13.75
C GLU A 16 -8.62 0.39 12.48
N ASP A 17 -7.89 1.15 11.67
CA ASP A 17 -7.25 0.64 10.46
C ASP A 17 -6.11 -0.32 10.79
N MET A 18 -5.36 -0.05 11.86
CA MET A 18 -4.34 -0.99 12.32
C MET A 18 -4.95 -2.30 12.83
N ALA A 19 -6.10 -2.24 13.52
CA ALA A 19 -6.82 -3.44 13.95
C ALA A 19 -7.28 -4.28 12.75
N ARG A 20 -7.79 -3.65 11.69
CA ARG A 20 -8.18 -4.32 10.43
C ARG A 20 -6.97 -4.98 9.75
N LEU A 21 -5.82 -4.30 9.69
CA LEU A 21 -4.58 -4.87 9.14
C LEU A 21 -4.10 -6.09 9.94
N TYR A 22 -4.21 -6.06 11.26
CA TYR A 22 -3.90 -7.20 12.11
C TYR A 22 -4.84 -8.37 11.89
N TYR A 23 -6.14 -8.11 11.77
CA TYR A 23 -7.14 -9.12 11.44
C TYR A 23 -6.79 -9.83 10.12
N HIS A 24 -6.53 -9.05 9.05
CA HIS A 24 -6.12 -9.61 7.76
C HIS A 24 -4.79 -10.36 7.82
N LYS A 25 -3.82 -9.88 8.61
CA LYS A 25 -2.57 -10.61 8.85
C LYS A 25 -2.83 -11.99 9.45
N GLN A 26 -3.76 -12.09 10.39
CA GLN A 26 -4.08 -13.36 11.05
C GLN A 26 -4.79 -14.34 10.11
N GLU A 27 -5.70 -13.86 9.27
CA GLU A 27 -6.41 -14.69 8.28
C GLU A 27 -5.48 -15.15 7.15
N THR A 28 -4.76 -14.22 6.54
CA THR A 28 -3.96 -14.48 5.33
C THR A 28 -2.55 -15.02 5.63
N LYS A 29 -2.13 -14.95 6.90
CA LYS A 29 -0.75 -15.20 7.35
C LYS A 29 0.30 -14.29 6.68
N LYS A 30 -0.14 -13.20 6.06
CA LYS A 30 0.72 -12.27 5.34
C LYS A 30 1.17 -11.11 6.24
N PRO A 31 2.47 -10.77 6.30
CA PRO A 31 2.94 -9.64 7.07
C PRO A 31 2.31 -8.32 6.61
N ILE A 32 1.97 -7.44 7.57
CA ILE A 32 1.36 -6.12 7.30
C ILE A 32 2.22 -5.29 6.35
N THR A 33 3.54 -5.38 6.45
CA THR A 33 4.47 -4.70 5.53
C THR A 33 4.27 -5.10 4.08
N MET A 34 4.01 -6.37 3.80
CA MET A 34 3.69 -6.83 2.45
C MET A 34 2.31 -6.36 2.00
N GLN A 35 1.31 -6.40 2.89
CA GLN A 35 -0.04 -5.95 2.58
C GLN A 35 -0.04 -4.46 2.17
N VAL A 36 0.67 -3.62 2.91
CA VAL A 36 0.76 -2.19 2.56
C VAL A 36 1.60 -1.97 1.31
N GLN A 37 2.68 -2.73 1.11
CA GLN A 37 3.43 -2.67 -0.15
C GLN A 37 2.53 -2.93 -1.36
N GLU A 38 1.63 -3.91 -1.27
CA GLU A 38 0.68 -4.22 -2.33
C GLU A 38 -0.38 -3.14 -2.51
N ALA A 39 -0.95 -2.63 -1.41
CA ALA A 39 -1.90 -1.53 -1.45
C ALA A 39 -1.31 -0.29 -2.12
N VAL A 40 -0.06 0.07 -1.79
CA VAL A 40 0.65 1.20 -2.42
C VAL A 40 0.83 0.97 -3.92
N LYS A 41 1.22 -0.24 -4.35
CA LYS A 41 1.34 -0.55 -5.79
C LYS A 41 0.02 -0.42 -6.52
N LEU A 42 -1.06 -0.93 -5.95
CA LEU A 42 -2.40 -0.85 -6.53
C LEU A 42 -2.85 0.61 -6.66
N TYR A 43 -2.67 1.39 -5.61
CA TYR A 43 -3.02 2.81 -5.60
C TYR A 43 -2.24 3.64 -6.64
N LEU A 44 -0.92 3.39 -6.77
CA LEU A 44 -0.10 4.07 -7.79
C LEU A 44 -0.55 3.71 -9.21
N LYS A 45 -0.84 2.43 -9.46
CA LYS A 45 -1.37 1.98 -10.76
C LYS A 45 -2.68 2.68 -11.10
N GLU A 46 -3.58 2.79 -10.13
CA GLU A 46 -4.85 3.49 -10.31
C GLU A 46 -4.66 4.98 -10.61
N ILE A 47 -3.72 5.66 -9.94
CA ILE A 47 -3.39 7.06 -10.24
C ILE A 47 -2.86 7.21 -11.67
N GLU A 48 -1.97 6.31 -12.10
CA GLU A 48 -1.39 6.35 -13.44
C GLU A 48 -2.45 6.13 -14.52
N GLU A 49 -3.37 5.19 -14.30
CA GLU A 49 -4.49 4.92 -15.20
C GLU A 49 -5.42 6.13 -15.31
N ARG A 50 -5.81 6.74 -14.19
CA ARG A 50 -6.65 7.96 -14.19
C ARG A 50 -5.99 9.13 -14.93
N LYS A 51 -4.68 9.32 -14.77
CA LYS A 51 -3.93 10.36 -15.50
C LYS A 51 -3.79 10.07 -17.00
N GLY A 52 -3.87 8.80 -17.41
CA GLY A 52 -3.89 8.40 -18.81
C GLY A 52 -5.17 8.86 -19.51
N ASP A 53 -6.30 8.83 -18.80
CA ASP A 53 -7.60 9.24 -19.33
C ASP A 53 -7.72 10.78 -19.44
N ASP A 54 -7.15 11.52 -18.50
CA ASP A 54 -7.20 13.00 -18.50
C ASP A 54 -6.33 13.67 -19.58
N ASN A 55 -5.30 12.98 -20.10
CA ASN A 55 -4.41 13.52 -21.14
C ASN A 55 -4.90 13.28 -22.57
N ASN A 56 -6.07 12.66 -22.74
CA ASN A 56 -6.64 12.31 -24.04
C ASN A 56 -8.02 12.95 -24.29
N ALA A 57 -8.37 13.98 -23.51
CA ALA A 57 -9.60 14.76 -23.61
C ALA A 57 -9.36 16.17 -24.19
#